data_AF-A0A6L6QFV5-F1
#
_entry.id   AF-A0A6L6QFV5-F1
#
_cell.length_a   1.000
_cell.length_b   1.000
_cell.length_c   1.000
_cell.angle_alpha   90.00
_cell.angle_beta   90.00
_cell.angle_gamma   90.00
#
_symmetry.space_group_name_H-M   'P 1'
#
loop_
_entity.id
_entity.type
_entity.pdbx_description
1 polymer ?
#
loop_
_entity_poly.entity_id
_entity_poly.type
_entity_poly.pdbx_seq_one_letter_code
_entity_poly.pdbx_strand_id
1 'polypeptide(L)'
;MEKPVKTPREALKLITATWRRAKPFFASIEVWLMVVVAAAIVGGVFLAAMGDARCLLAIGFAVGYLVARPVLHAKGILSWPFL
;
A
#
# COMPACT_ATOMS: atom_id res chain seq x y z
N MET A 1 -1.07 10.98 26.41
CA MET A 1 -2.33 11.74 26.57
C MET A 1 -2.39 12.79 25.47
N GLU A 2 -3.22 12.57 24.44
CA GLU A 2 -3.45 13.58 23.41
C GLU A 2 -4.26 14.73 24.02
N LYS A 3 -3.76 15.95 23.90
CA LYS A 3 -4.47 17.15 24.38
C LYS A 3 -5.70 17.35 23.48
N PRO A 4 -6.89 17.59 24.05
CA PRO A 4 -8.09 17.84 23.24
C PRO A 4 -7.85 19.06 22.35
N VAL A 5 -8.07 18.89 21.04
CA VAL A 5 -7.93 19.95 20.03
C VAL A 5 -9.10 20.92 20.21
N LYS A 6 -8.84 22.14 20.66
CA LYS A 6 -9.89 23.12 21.00
C LYS A 6 -10.06 24.19 19.93
N THR A 7 -9.11 24.32 19.01
CA THR A 7 -9.12 25.35 17.97
C THR A 7 -8.79 24.83 16.57
N PRO A 8 -9.35 25.44 15.51
CA PRO A 8 -9.08 25.04 14.12
C PRO A 8 -7.59 25.16 13.75
N ARG A 9 -6.85 26.08 14.38
CA ARG A 9 -5.40 26.25 14.17
C ARG A 9 -4.59 25.09 14.76
N GLU A 10 -5.03 24.54 15.90
CA GLU A 10 -4.44 23.33 16.49
C GLU A 10 -4.75 22.10 15.63
N ALA A 11 -5.98 22.00 15.11
CA ALA A 11 -6.35 20.95 14.16
C ALA A 11 -5.46 20.99 12.91
N LEU A 12 -5.24 22.17 12.33
CA LEU A 12 -4.38 22.33 11.14
C LEU A 12 -2.91 21.97 11.42
N LYS A 13 -2.39 22.36 12.60
CA LYS A 13 -1.05 21.96 13.04
C LYS A 13 -0.94 20.44 13.24
N LEU A 14 -1.97 19.81 13.80
CA LEU A 14 -2.03 18.37 13.98
C LEU A 14 -2.06 17.67 12.62
N ILE A 15 -2.95 18.06 11.72
CA ILE A 15 -3.07 17.49 10.36
C ILE A 15 -1.74 17.62 9.61
N THR A 16 -1.12 18.80 9.60
CA THR A 16 0.17 19.00 8.91
C THR A 16 1.34 18.24 9.54
N ALA A 17 1.33 18.05 10.87
CA ALA A 17 2.31 17.20 11.55
C ALA A 17 2.11 15.72 11.21
N THR A 18 0.86 15.25 11.24
CA THR A 18 0.49 13.88 10.83
C THR A 18 0.85 13.63 9.38
N TRP A 19 0.56 14.57 8.47
CA TRP A 19 0.92 14.45 7.06
C TRP A 19 2.43 14.38 6.83
N ARG A 20 3.22 15.15 7.59
CA ARG A 20 4.68 15.06 7.56
C ARG A 20 5.21 13.72 8.07
N ARG A 21 4.57 13.14 9.08
CA ARG A 21 4.91 11.80 9.60
C ARG A 21 4.47 10.69 8.65
N ALA A 22 3.38 10.87 7.92
CA ALA A 22 2.86 9.90 6.95
C ALA A 22 3.53 9.98 5.57
N LYS A 23 4.24 11.06 5.25
CA LYS A 23 4.96 11.22 3.97
C LYS A 23 5.85 10.02 3.58
N PRO A 24 6.68 9.47 4.48
CA PRO A 24 7.52 8.31 4.18
C PRO A 24 6.70 7.05 3.84
N PHE A 25 5.52 6.90 4.44
CA PHE A 25 4.61 5.80 4.14
C PHE A 25 4.09 5.88 2.69
N PHE A 26 3.64 7.05 2.25
CA PHE A 26 3.21 7.23 0.85
C PHE A 26 4.35 7.23 -0.16
N ALA A 27 5.59 7.45 0.29
CA ALA A 27 6.78 7.29 -0.54
C ALA A 27 7.27 5.84 -0.60
N SER A 28 6.73 4.94 0.24
CA SER A 28 7.15 3.54 0.28
C SER A 28 6.69 2.80 -0.98
N ILE A 29 7.66 2.21 -1.66
CA ILE A 29 7.41 1.35 -2.82
C ILE A 29 6.55 0.15 -2.45
N GLU A 30 6.65 -0.35 -1.21
CA GLU A 30 5.85 -1.47 -0.73
C GLU A 30 4.36 -1.13 -0.69
N VAL A 31 4.02 0.08 -0.24
CA VAL A 31 2.64 0.55 -0.16
C VAL A 31 2.02 0.60 -1.56
N TRP A 32 2.75 1.16 -2.52
CA TRP A 32 2.27 1.18 -3.91
C TRP A 32 2.19 -0.20 -4.53
N LEU A 33 3.14 -1.10 -4.25
CA LEU A 33 3.05 -2.49 -4.68
C LEU A 33 1.80 -3.17 -4.13
N MET A 34 1.43 -2.93 -2.87
CA MET A 34 0.19 -3.43 -2.29
C MET A 34 -1.06 -2.85 -2.94
N VAL A 35 -1.05 -1.57 -3.29
CA VAL A 35 -2.13 -0.94 -4.07
C VAL A 35 -2.27 -1.59 -5.44
N VAL A 36 -1.15 -1.83 -6.14
CA VAL A 36 -1.15 -2.50 -7.44
C VAL A 36 -1.65 -3.95 -7.32
N VAL A 37 -1.26 -4.67 -6.27
CA VAL A 37 -1.75 -6.03 -6.00
C VAL A 37 -3.26 -6.04 -5.78
N ALA A 38 -3.78 -5.12 -4.98
CA ALA A 38 -5.22 -4.99 -4.76
C ALA A 38 -5.97 -4.70 -6.08
N ALA A 39 -5.46 -3.75 -6.88
CA ALA A 39 -6.01 -3.43 -8.19
C ALA A 39 -5.94 -4.63 -9.16
N ALA A 40 -4.84 -5.38 -9.15
CA ALA A 40 -4.63 -6.56 -9.98
C ALA A 40 -5.57 -7.72 -9.58
N ILE A 41 -5.86 -7.89 -8.29
CA ILE A 41 -6.86 -8.87 -7.82
C ILE A 41 -8.25 -8.47 -8.31
N VAL A 42 -8.69 -7.25 -8.04
CA VAL A 42 -10.04 -6.79 -8.42
C VAL A 42 -10.21 -6.81 -9.94
N GLY A 43 -9.27 -6.22 -10.68
CA GLY A 43 -9.28 -6.20 -12.14
C GLY A 43 -9.13 -7.61 -12.74
N GLY A 44 -8.27 -8.45 -12.15
CA GLY A 44 -8.07 -9.83 -12.58
C GLY A 44 -9.32 -10.69 -12.41
N VAL A 45 -10.03 -10.57 -11.29
CA VAL A 45 -11.31 -11.25 -11.06
C VAL A 45 -12.35 -10.79 -12.08
N PHE A 46 -12.42 -9.49 -12.36
CA PHE A 46 -13.33 -8.95 -13.36
C PHE A 46 -13.02 -9.46 -14.78
N LEU A 47 -11.74 -9.48 -15.17
CA LEU A 47 -11.28 -10.04 -16.43
C LEU A 47 -11.58 -11.54 -16.53
N ALA A 48 -11.41 -12.28 -15.42
CA ALA A 48 -11.74 -13.70 -15.36
C ALA A 48 -13.23 -13.94 -15.59
N ALA A 49 -14.10 -13.12 -14.99
CA ALA A 49 -15.54 -13.18 -15.21
C ALA A 49 -15.93 -12.90 -16.67
N MET A 50 -15.12 -12.12 -17.40
CA MET A 50 -15.28 -11.87 -18.84
C MET A 50 -14.66 -12.97 -19.73
N GLY A 51 -14.00 -13.98 -19.16
CA GLY A 51 -13.28 -15.01 -19.91
C GLY A 51 -11.98 -14.51 -20.57
N ASP A 52 -11.45 -13.38 -20.12
CA ASP A 52 -10.24 -12.77 -20.70
C ASP A 52 -8.97 -13.37 -20.09
N ALA A 53 -8.09 -13.94 -20.93
CA ALA A 53 -6.85 -14.58 -20.51
C ALA A 53 -5.87 -13.64 -19.78
N ARG A 54 -5.99 -12.32 -19.95
CA ARG A 54 -5.18 -11.32 -19.21
C ARG A 54 -5.41 -11.39 -17.69
N CYS A 55 -6.51 -12.02 -17.24
CA CYS A 55 -6.73 -12.30 -15.83
C CYS A 55 -5.61 -13.14 -15.20
N LEU A 56 -5.01 -14.06 -15.96
CA LEU A 56 -3.92 -14.92 -15.48
C LEU A 56 -2.68 -14.11 -15.14
N LEU A 57 -2.37 -13.09 -15.93
CA LEU A 57 -1.24 -12.19 -15.65
C LEU A 57 -1.52 -11.34 -14.42
N ALA A 58 -2.72 -10.77 -14.30
CA ALA A 58 -3.09 -9.93 -13.17
C ALA A 58 -3.10 -10.71 -11.84
N ILE A 59 -3.76 -11.87 -11.82
CA ILE A 59 -3.82 -12.73 -10.64
C ILE A 59 -2.45 -13.35 -10.36
N GLY A 60 -1.74 -13.81 -11.39
CA GLY A 60 -0.40 -14.37 -11.27
C GLY A 60 0.60 -13.37 -10.68
N PHE A 61 0.56 -12.11 -11.10
CA PHE A 61 1.34 -11.03 -10.49
C PHE A 61 1.01 -10.86 -9.00
N ALA A 62 -0.28 -10.77 -8.66
CA ALA A 62 -0.72 -10.57 -7.28
C ALA A 62 -0.24 -11.71 -6.36
N VAL A 63 -0.43 -12.96 -6.79
CA VAL A 63 0.03 -14.14 -6.05
C VAL A 63 1.56 -14.19 -5.97
N GLY A 64 2.23 -14.00 -7.11
CA GLY A 64 3.69 -14.03 -7.20
C GLY A 64 4.35 -13.00 -6.28
N TYR A 65 3.81 -11.78 -6.23
CA TYR A 65 4.29 -10.76 -5.32
C TYR A 65 4.08 -11.12 -3.84
N LEU A 66 2.90 -11.63 -3.46
CA LEU A 66 2.64 -12.04 -2.08
C LEU A 66 3.61 -13.13 -1.60
N VAL A 67 3.95 -14.07 -2.48
CA VAL A 67 4.93 -15.13 -2.19
C VAL A 67 6.36 -14.60 -2.18
N ALA A 68 6.71 -13.68 -3.07
CA ALA A 68 8.04 -13.08 -3.12
C ALA A 68 8.30 -12.09 -1.97
N ARG A 69 7.24 -11.51 -1.40
CA ARG A 69 7.32 -10.44 -0.39
C ARG A 69 8.16 -10.79 0.83
N PRO A 70 8.03 -11.96 1.50
CA PRO A 70 8.90 -12.34 2.60
C PRO A 70 10.38 -12.38 2.22
N VAL A 71 10.70 -12.84 1.00
CA VAL A 71 12.08 -12.90 0.48
C VAL A 71 12.63 -11.50 0.22
N LEU A 72 11.81 -10.60 -0.35
CA LEU A 72 12.19 -9.20 -0.59
C LEU A 72 12.48 -8.45 0.72
N HIS A 73 11.72 -8.74 1.78
CA HIS A 73 11.99 -8.24 3.14
C HIS A 73 13.25 -8.87 3.75
N ALA A 74 13.42 -10.18 3.64
CA ALA A 74 14.61 -10.87 4.15
C ALA A 74 15.91 -10.39 3.48
N LYS A 75 15.83 -9.98 2.21
CA LYS A 75 16.96 -9.40 1.46
C LYS A 75 17.15 -7.89 1.71
N GLY A 76 16.30 -7.25 2.51
CA GLY A 76 16.36 -5.81 2.78
C GLY A 76 16.06 -4.93 1.57
N ILE A 77 15.47 -5.48 0.50
CA ILE A 77 15.07 -4.73 -0.70
C ILE A 77 13.81 -3.91 -0.41
N LEU A 78 12.88 -4.53 0.31
CA LEU A 78 11.75 -3.81 0.91
C LEU A 78 12.12 -3.47 2.35
N SER A 79 12.13 -2.17 2.67
CA SER A 79 12.17 -1.71 4.06
C SER A 79 10.75 -1.61 4.59
N TRP A 80 10.50 -2.19 5.76
CA TRP A 80 9.23 -2.03 6.45
C TRP A 80 9.00 -0.53 6.73
N PRO A 81 7.86 0.06 6.30
CA PRO A 81 7.58 1.46 6.53
C PRO A 81 7.20 1.78 7.99
N PHE A 82 7.18 0.79 8.90
CA PHE A 82 6.76 0.94 10.31
C PHE A 82 7.87 0.64 11.33
N LEU A 83 9.12 0.47 10.89
CA LEU A 83 10.30 0.33 11.76
C LEU A 83 10.97 1.69 11.99
#